data_AF-A0A1H5U4U3-F1
#
_entry.id   AF-A0A1H5U4U3-F1
#
_cell.length_a   1.000
_cell.length_b   1.000
_cell.length_c   1.000
_cell.angle_alpha   90.00
_cell.angle_beta   90.00
_cell.angle_gamma   90.00
#
_symmetry.space_group_name_H-M   'P 1'
#
loop_
_entity.id
_entity.type
_entity.pdbx_description
1 polymer ?
#
loop_
_entity_poly.entity_id
_entity_poly.type
_entity_poly.pdbx_seq_one_letter_code
_entity_poly.pdbx_strand_id
1 'polypeptide(L)'
;MNQYTRKVLLLFAVLGQTVTVLADGGADSSSVDSVRLNSPTGVATYHAAPIKLTDLKVDSSKIEFITPQTSQAVEYTYSGVIPLDDERQLLRLKSTNFNHAILDELRSRFVNELQVEGTTLSSLSIVGYGAPAGNWQRNEAQATGRGVDLKQYLMGTEMGGGALNVSWVSEDWDSLLTLIEHSHLVLRYAAADIIRNVEVTEGRERQLMMLGNGTFYRTMQKDLCPALWRMEWKATLRRNIFNTAGGVIKIDSGRKVLSLSDLYELACRFPIGSDDFCSAVDFCWRCYPDNDVAVLNAAGAELVRGNLDHAEQLLQPYESDPRAYNNIGVLCLLRGNRDRAAIYLNLAVAAGSATARKILGQ
;
A
#
# COMPACT_ATOMS: atom_id res chain seq x y z
N MET A 1 -24.54 -7.17 21.38
CA MET A 1 -23.06 -7.14 21.27
C MET A 1 -22.50 -8.29 22.09
N ASN A 2 -21.88 -9.30 21.46
CA ASN A 2 -21.38 -10.49 22.14
C ASN A 2 -20.14 -10.15 23.00
N GLN A 3 -19.87 -10.91 24.07
CA GLN A 3 -18.75 -10.74 25.00
C GLN A 3 -17.39 -10.65 24.27
N TYR A 4 -17.26 -11.33 23.13
CA TYR A 4 -16.08 -11.32 22.26
C TYR A 4 -15.86 -9.98 21.54
N THR A 5 -16.93 -9.34 21.07
CA THR A 5 -16.87 -7.99 20.46
C THR A 5 -16.39 -6.97 21.50
N ARG A 6 -16.82 -7.11 22.77
CA ARG A 6 -16.35 -6.27 23.88
C ARG A 6 -14.85 -6.43 24.16
N LYS A 7 -14.30 -7.65 24.12
CA LYS A 7 -12.87 -7.90 24.37
C LYS A 7 -11.96 -7.32 23.29
N VAL A 8 -12.35 -7.47 22.01
CA VAL A 8 -11.60 -6.86 20.89
C VAL A 8 -11.69 -5.33 20.93
N LEU A 9 -12.87 -4.78 21.25
CA LEU A 9 -13.06 -3.34 21.50
C LEU A 9 -12.22 -2.82 22.68
N LEU A 10 -12.06 -3.62 23.75
CA LEU A 10 -11.19 -3.32 24.88
C LEU A 10 -9.71 -3.28 24.46
N LEU A 11 -9.28 -4.11 23.50
CA LEU A 11 -7.92 -4.04 22.94
C LEU A 11 -7.67 -2.72 22.20
N PHE A 12 -8.64 -2.26 21.41
CA PHE A 12 -8.59 -0.95 20.75
C PHE A 12 -8.64 0.20 21.75
N ALA A 13 -9.40 0.07 22.85
CA ALA A 13 -9.46 1.05 23.93
C ALA A 13 -8.15 1.15 24.73
N VAL A 14 -7.45 0.03 24.97
CA VAL A 14 -6.11 0.00 25.59
C VAL A 14 -5.06 0.68 24.70
N LEU A 15 -5.27 0.66 23.37
CA LEU A 15 -4.45 1.37 22.38
C LEU A 15 -4.91 2.82 22.13
N GLY A 16 -5.89 3.33 22.88
CA GLY A 16 -6.38 4.71 22.77
C GLY A 16 -7.24 5.01 21.53
N GLN A 17 -7.83 4.00 20.90
CA GLN A 17 -8.67 4.17 19.70
C GLN A 17 -10.15 3.81 19.94
N THR A 18 -11.05 4.69 19.47
CA THR A 18 -12.51 4.55 19.56
C THR A 18 -13.06 3.80 18.34
N VAL A 19 -13.67 2.64 18.54
CA VAL A 19 -14.26 1.82 17.45
C VAL A 19 -15.77 1.66 17.66
N THR A 20 -16.55 1.88 16.61
CA THR A 20 -18.02 1.68 16.60
C THR A 20 -18.37 0.60 15.59
N VAL A 21 -19.09 -0.45 16.01
CA VAL A 21 -19.48 -1.58 15.14
C VAL A 21 -20.95 -1.41 14.73
N LEU A 22 -21.22 -1.31 13.42
CA LEU A 22 -22.57 -1.40 12.85
C LEU A 22 -22.85 -2.86 12.48
N ALA A 23 -23.91 -3.44 13.02
CA ALA A 23 -24.35 -4.81 12.70
C ALA A 23 -25.61 -4.73 11.86
N ASP A 24 -25.62 -5.37 10.69
CA ASP A 24 -26.83 -5.62 9.91
C ASP A 24 -27.16 -7.11 9.96
N GLY A 25 -28.43 -7.42 10.23
CA GLY A 25 -28.95 -8.76 10.44
C GLY A 25 -29.75 -9.28 9.23
N GLY A 26 -29.84 -10.60 9.12
CA GLY A 26 -30.75 -11.27 8.18
C GLY A 26 -30.65 -12.78 8.32
N ALA A 27 -31.78 -13.43 8.61
CA ALA A 27 -31.93 -14.86 8.90
C ALA A 27 -32.58 -15.64 7.74
N ASP A 28 -32.50 -16.97 7.87
CA ASP A 28 -33.46 -18.03 7.48
C ASP A 28 -33.32 -18.88 6.20
N SER A 29 -33.01 -20.17 6.45
CA SER A 29 -33.86 -21.38 6.23
C SER A 29 -33.66 -22.34 5.03
N SER A 30 -33.53 -23.63 5.40
CA SER A 30 -34.03 -24.90 4.79
C SER A 30 -33.41 -25.49 3.50
N SER A 31 -32.75 -26.67 3.57
CA SER A 31 -33.25 -28.06 3.29
C SER A 31 -33.17 -28.42 1.78
N VAL A 32 -32.68 -29.54 1.23
CA VAL A 32 -32.74 -30.99 1.56
C VAL A 32 -31.94 -31.78 0.46
N ASP A 33 -31.59 -33.03 0.76
CA ASP A 33 -31.41 -34.22 -0.12
C ASP A 33 -30.03 -34.78 -0.55
N SER A 34 -30.00 -36.11 -0.41
CA SER A 34 -28.95 -37.11 -0.57
C SER A 34 -28.73 -37.58 -2.01
N VAL A 35 -27.49 -37.91 -2.39
CA VAL A 35 -27.22 -38.87 -3.48
C VAL A 35 -25.95 -39.69 -3.17
N ARG A 36 -26.09 -41.02 -3.15
CA ARG A 36 -25.00 -42.02 -3.22
C ARG A 36 -24.60 -42.22 -4.68
N LEU A 37 -23.30 -42.28 -4.99
CA LEU A 37 -22.80 -43.03 -6.14
C LEU A 37 -21.45 -43.71 -5.85
N ASN A 38 -21.36 -44.96 -6.31
CA ASN A 38 -20.28 -45.92 -6.15
C ASN A 38 -19.01 -45.55 -6.95
N SER A 39 -17.88 -46.04 -6.44
CA SER A 39 -16.51 -46.11 -7.01
C SER A 39 -16.47 -46.88 -8.36
N PRO A 40 -15.36 -46.94 -9.15
CA PRO A 40 -13.95 -47.18 -8.75
C PRO A 40 -12.93 -46.27 -9.51
N THR A 41 -11.61 -46.19 -9.26
CA THR A 41 -10.59 -47.24 -9.18
C THR A 41 -9.24 -46.56 -8.88
N GLY A 42 -8.37 -47.20 -8.08
CA GLY A 42 -6.95 -46.82 -7.96
C GLY A 42 -6.41 -46.77 -6.53
N VAL A 43 -6.55 -47.83 -5.75
CA VAL A 43 -5.95 -47.91 -4.40
C VAL A 43 -4.51 -48.44 -4.52
N ALA A 44 -3.53 -47.57 -4.30
CA ALA A 44 -2.20 -47.99 -3.88
C ALA A 44 -2.22 -48.14 -2.35
N THR A 45 -2.12 -49.38 -1.87
CA THR A 45 -2.06 -49.68 -0.43
C THR A 45 -0.67 -49.35 0.11
N TYR A 46 -0.55 -48.23 0.83
CA TYR A 46 0.58 -47.95 1.70
C TYR A 46 0.32 -48.58 3.08
N HIS A 47 1.10 -49.59 3.44
CA HIS A 47 1.14 -50.10 4.83
C HIS A 47 2.02 -49.17 5.67
N ALA A 48 1.44 -48.08 6.20
CA ALA A 48 2.09 -47.31 7.25
C ALA A 48 2.10 -48.14 8.55
N ALA A 49 3.25 -48.19 9.23
CA ALA A 49 3.39 -48.88 10.52
C ALA A 49 2.38 -48.33 11.55
N PRO A 50 1.87 -49.17 12.47
CA PRO A 50 0.88 -48.73 13.45
C PRO A 50 1.47 -47.65 14.36
N ILE A 51 0.98 -46.43 14.18
CA ILE A 51 1.33 -45.27 15.01
C ILE A 51 0.79 -45.54 16.43
N LYS A 52 1.66 -45.52 17.43
CA LYS A 52 1.28 -45.64 18.85
C LYS A 52 0.64 -44.34 19.34
N LEU A 53 -0.63 -44.15 19.00
CA LEU A 53 -1.48 -43.02 19.40
C LEU A 53 -2.25 -43.36 20.69
N THR A 54 -1.52 -43.49 21.80
CA THR A 54 -2.11 -43.62 23.15
C THR A 54 -2.35 -42.24 23.74
N ASP A 55 -3.62 -41.96 24.07
CA ASP A 55 -4.11 -40.88 24.95
C ASP A 55 -3.61 -39.46 24.70
N LEU A 56 -3.52 -39.05 23.42
CA LEU A 56 -3.31 -37.64 23.10
C LEU A 56 -4.58 -36.83 23.41
N LYS A 57 -4.66 -36.18 24.58
CA LYS A 57 -5.31 -34.87 24.64
C LYS A 57 -4.56 -33.97 23.67
N VAL A 58 -5.23 -33.53 22.61
CA VAL A 58 -4.64 -32.57 21.68
C VAL A 58 -4.64 -31.23 22.41
N ASP A 59 -3.47 -30.85 22.92
CA ASP A 59 -3.23 -29.48 23.35
C ASP A 59 -3.06 -28.58 22.12
N SER A 60 -3.42 -27.31 22.28
CA SER A 60 -3.28 -26.22 21.32
C SER A 60 -1.94 -26.19 20.55
N SER A 61 -0.85 -26.68 21.17
CA SER A 61 0.47 -26.85 20.55
C SER A 61 0.53 -27.77 19.32
N LYS A 62 -0.54 -28.54 19.05
CA LYS A 62 -0.67 -29.43 17.88
C LYS A 62 -1.50 -28.81 16.74
N ILE A 63 -2.11 -27.65 16.96
CA ILE A 63 -2.93 -26.95 15.98
C ILE A 63 -2.07 -25.89 15.29
N GLU A 64 -2.15 -25.84 13.97
CA GLU A 64 -1.41 -24.86 13.18
C GLU A 64 -2.28 -23.64 12.88
N PHE A 65 -1.73 -22.47 13.15
CA PHE A 65 -2.26 -21.17 12.72
C PHE A 65 -1.29 -20.56 11.72
N ILE A 66 -1.83 -20.09 10.60
CA ILE A 66 -1.12 -19.57 9.46
C ILE A 66 -0.99 -18.06 9.63
N THR A 67 0.23 -17.53 9.65
CA THR A 67 0.44 -16.08 9.60
C THR A 67 -0.01 -15.55 8.24
N PRO A 68 -1.00 -14.65 8.17
CA PRO A 68 -1.40 -14.02 6.91
C PRO A 68 -0.21 -13.28 6.29
N GLN A 69 -0.05 -13.42 4.97
CA GLN A 69 0.95 -12.64 4.24
C GLN A 69 0.57 -11.16 4.28
N THR A 70 1.50 -10.29 4.69
CA THR A 70 1.31 -8.84 4.70
C THR A 70 0.95 -8.36 3.30
N SER A 71 -0.07 -7.48 3.18
CA SER A 71 -0.38 -6.81 1.92
C SER A 71 0.90 -6.22 1.34
N GLN A 72 1.32 -6.72 0.19
CA GLN A 72 2.46 -6.16 -0.52
C GLN A 72 2.03 -4.77 -1.00
N ALA A 73 2.57 -3.74 -0.36
CA ALA A 73 2.46 -2.38 -0.85
C ALA A 73 3.40 -2.26 -2.05
N VAL A 74 2.83 -2.01 -3.23
CA VAL A 74 3.60 -1.70 -4.43
C VAL A 74 3.65 -0.19 -4.57
N GLU A 75 4.85 0.35 -4.73
CA GLU A 75 5.06 1.76 -5.01
C GLU A 75 5.26 1.99 -6.51
N TYR A 76 4.62 3.04 -7.01
CA TYR A 76 4.75 3.51 -8.39
C TYR A 76 5.25 4.94 -8.34
N THR A 77 6.35 5.22 -9.04
CA THR A 77 6.88 6.57 -9.15
C THR A 77 6.62 7.10 -10.55
N TYR A 78 6.03 8.28 -10.60
CA TYR A 78 5.80 9.05 -11.81
C TYR A 78 6.56 10.36 -11.71
N SER A 79 7.00 10.87 -12.86
CA SER A 79 7.62 12.18 -12.98
C SER A 79 7.22 12.83 -14.29
N GLY A 80 7.20 14.15 -14.31
CA GLY A 80 6.89 14.90 -15.50
C GLY A 80 7.27 16.37 -15.40
N VAL A 81 7.02 17.07 -16.49
CA VAL A 81 7.33 18.49 -16.65
C VAL A 81 6.07 19.22 -17.10
N ILE A 82 5.81 20.38 -16.51
CA ILE A 82 4.73 21.30 -16.87
C ILE A 82 5.38 22.58 -17.40
N PRO A 83 5.38 22.83 -18.72
CA PRO A 83 5.82 24.11 -19.28
C PRO A 83 4.90 25.23 -18.78
N LEU A 84 5.47 26.36 -18.38
CA LEU A 84 4.73 27.50 -17.85
C LEU A 84 4.55 28.65 -18.85
N ASP A 85 5.30 28.64 -19.95
CA ASP A 85 5.24 29.63 -21.04
C ASP A 85 4.90 28.99 -22.41
N ASP A 86 4.07 27.96 -22.39
CA ASP A 86 3.45 27.41 -23.61
C ASP A 86 2.24 28.25 -24.05
N GLU A 87 1.43 27.73 -24.98
CA GLU A 87 0.23 28.42 -25.49
C GLU A 87 -0.78 28.80 -24.38
N ARG A 88 -0.73 28.13 -23.22
CA ARG A 88 -1.61 28.42 -22.07
C ARG A 88 -1.12 29.60 -21.24
N GLN A 89 0.16 29.98 -21.37
CA GLN A 89 0.77 31.15 -20.75
C GLN A 89 0.55 31.19 -19.23
N LEU A 90 0.76 30.06 -18.56
CA LEU A 90 0.45 29.86 -17.13
C LEU A 90 1.12 30.91 -16.24
N LEU A 91 2.34 31.35 -16.56
CA LEU A 91 3.03 32.39 -15.80
C LEU A 91 2.27 33.72 -15.70
N ARG A 92 1.40 34.03 -16.67
CA ARG A 92 0.64 35.28 -16.74
C ARG A 92 -0.68 35.23 -15.95
N LEU A 93 -1.07 34.05 -15.46
CA LEU A 93 -2.27 33.88 -14.68
C LEU A 93 -2.12 34.52 -13.29
N LYS A 94 -3.24 34.98 -12.72
CA LYS A 94 -3.33 35.35 -11.30
C LYS A 94 -3.08 34.11 -10.44
N SER A 95 -2.53 34.29 -9.23
CA SER A 95 -2.13 33.20 -8.33
C SER A 95 -3.17 32.09 -8.18
N THR A 96 -4.44 32.45 -7.93
CA THR A 96 -5.52 31.47 -7.78
C THR A 96 -5.74 30.63 -9.05
N ASN A 97 -5.75 31.25 -10.22
CA ASN A 97 -5.94 30.56 -11.49
C ASN A 97 -4.70 29.74 -11.87
N PHE A 98 -3.51 30.24 -11.54
CA PHE A 98 -2.27 29.49 -11.68
C PHE A 98 -2.31 28.21 -10.84
N ASN A 99 -2.61 28.31 -9.54
CA ASN A 99 -2.66 27.16 -8.65
C ASN A 99 -3.73 26.13 -9.08
N HIS A 100 -4.89 26.61 -9.53
CA HIS A 100 -5.94 25.74 -10.07
C HIS A 100 -5.47 25.00 -11.33
N ALA A 101 -4.82 25.71 -12.27
CA ALA A 101 -4.31 25.10 -13.50
C ALA A 101 -3.23 24.04 -13.21
N ILE A 102 -2.33 24.29 -12.23
CA ILE A 102 -1.33 23.31 -11.81
C ILE A 102 -1.97 22.09 -11.15
N LEU A 103 -2.98 22.27 -10.31
CA LEU A 103 -3.71 21.17 -9.70
C LEU A 103 -4.40 20.29 -10.76
N ASP A 104 -5.07 20.91 -11.74
CA ASP A 104 -5.74 20.18 -12.81
C ASP A 104 -4.76 19.39 -13.68
N GLU A 105 -3.61 20.01 -14.00
CA GLU A 105 -2.54 19.36 -14.71
C GLU A 105 -2.07 18.12 -13.95
N LEU A 106 -1.77 18.24 -12.66
CA LEU A 106 -1.34 17.11 -11.81
C LEU A 106 -2.42 16.02 -11.72
N ARG A 107 -3.68 16.39 -11.48
CA ARG A 107 -4.82 15.44 -11.44
C ARG A 107 -4.88 14.61 -12.71
N SER A 108 -4.76 15.25 -13.87
CA SER A 108 -4.83 14.56 -15.16
C SER A 108 -3.75 13.49 -15.33
N ARG A 109 -2.60 13.61 -14.63
CA ARG A 109 -1.47 12.68 -14.76
C ARG A 109 -1.65 11.37 -14.01
N PHE A 110 -2.46 11.34 -12.97
CA PHE A 110 -2.63 10.14 -12.14
C PHE A 110 -4.10 9.86 -11.75
N VAL A 111 -5.06 10.45 -12.47
CA VAL A 111 -6.50 10.21 -12.23
C VAL A 111 -6.83 8.73 -12.34
N ASN A 112 -6.30 8.01 -13.33
CA ASN A 112 -6.62 6.60 -13.55
C ASN A 112 -6.09 5.73 -12.40
N GLU A 113 -4.89 6.03 -11.92
CA GLU A 113 -4.21 5.30 -10.85
C GLU A 113 -4.93 5.50 -9.52
N LEU A 114 -5.37 6.72 -9.23
CA LEU A 114 -6.12 7.04 -8.01
C LEU A 114 -7.55 6.48 -8.00
N GLN A 115 -8.11 6.11 -9.16
CA GLN A 115 -9.40 5.38 -9.22
C GLN A 115 -9.25 3.90 -8.85
N VAL A 116 -8.03 3.34 -8.87
CA VAL A 116 -7.81 1.94 -8.48
C VAL A 116 -7.86 1.81 -6.97
N GLU A 117 -8.78 0.99 -6.47
CA GLU A 117 -8.98 0.74 -5.05
C GLU A 117 -7.68 0.37 -4.32
N GLY A 118 -7.48 0.93 -3.13
CA GLY A 118 -6.26 0.73 -2.34
C GLY A 118 -5.05 1.54 -2.80
N THR A 119 -5.18 2.39 -3.83
CA THR A 119 -4.12 3.30 -4.29
C THR A 119 -4.25 4.67 -3.62
N THR A 120 -3.15 5.17 -3.06
CA THR A 120 -3.08 6.52 -2.49
C THR A 120 -1.82 7.24 -2.93
N LEU A 121 -1.88 8.57 -2.99
CA LEU A 121 -0.70 9.42 -3.19
C LEU A 121 0.11 9.45 -1.89
N SER A 122 1.33 8.92 -1.92
CA SER A 122 2.22 8.86 -0.75
C SER A 122 3.14 10.07 -0.65
N SER A 123 3.66 10.54 -1.79
CA SER A 123 4.47 11.76 -1.84
C SER A 123 4.29 12.50 -3.16
N LEU A 124 4.44 13.81 -3.10
CA LEU A 124 4.47 14.71 -4.24
C LEU A 124 5.54 15.76 -4.02
N SER A 125 6.53 15.80 -4.89
CA SER A 125 7.57 16.83 -4.92
C SER A 125 7.42 17.64 -6.20
N ILE A 126 7.44 18.96 -6.07
CA ILE A 126 7.34 19.88 -7.19
C ILE A 126 8.46 20.92 -7.08
N VAL A 127 9.16 21.16 -8.17
CA VAL A 127 10.18 22.21 -8.28
C VAL A 127 9.84 23.09 -9.46
N GLY A 128 9.52 24.36 -9.19
CA GLY A 128 9.37 25.38 -10.23
C GLY A 128 10.72 25.98 -10.63
N TYR A 129 10.89 26.32 -11.90
CA TYR A 129 12.10 26.92 -12.43
C TYR A 129 11.75 28.22 -13.16
N GLY A 130 12.50 29.26 -12.84
CA GLY A 130 12.45 30.56 -13.51
C GLY A 130 13.64 30.78 -14.45
N ALA A 131 13.60 31.89 -15.17
CA ALA A 131 14.67 32.34 -16.05
C ALA A 131 15.17 33.70 -15.54
N PRO A 132 16.47 34.01 -15.71
CA PRO A 132 16.98 35.31 -15.35
C PRO A 132 16.33 36.37 -16.22
N ALA A 133 15.62 37.32 -15.60
CA ALA A 133 14.94 38.40 -16.29
C ALA A 133 14.72 39.61 -15.38
N GLY A 134 15.52 40.66 -15.57
CA GLY A 134 15.34 41.94 -14.91
C GLY A 134 16.01 42.04 -13.55
N ASN A 135 15.22 42.09 -12.47
CA ASN A 135 15.78 42.31 -11.14
C ASN A 135 15.76 41.00 -10.34
N TRP A 136 16.96 40.51 -10.02
CA TRP A 136 17.15 39.27 -9.28
C TRP A 136 16.39 39.23 -7.94
N GLN A 137 16.43 40.28 -7.10
CA GLN A 137 15.70 40.28 -5.83
C GLN A 137 14.19 40.13 -6.02
N ARG A 138 13.65 40.75 -7.09
CA ARG A 138 12.23 40.67 -7.43
C ARG A 138 11.87 39.27 -7.94
N ASN A 139 12.74 38.65 -8.72
CA ASN A 139 12.55 37.28 -9.22
C ASN A 139 12.55 36.29 -8.06
N GLU A 140 13.50 36.42 -7.13
CA GLU A 140 13.59 35.61 -5.91
C GLU A 140 12.33 35.73 -5.05
N ALA A 141 11.85 36.95 -4.83
CA ALA A 141 10.62 37.18 -4.05
C ALA A 141 9.38 36.58 -4.74
N GLN A 142 9.27 36.69 -6.07
CA GLN A 142 8.16 36.11 -6.83
C GLN A 142 8.20 34.58 -6.84
N ALA A 143 9.36 33.98 -7.07
CA ALA A 143 9.57 32.54 -7.03
C ALA A 143 9.20 31.96 -5.66
N THR A 144 9.73 32.56 -4.59
CA THR A 144 9.41 32.20 -3.21
C THR A 144 7.90 32.31 -2.95
N GLY A 145 7.30 33.44 -3.32
CA GLY A 145 5.86 33.67 -3.14
C GLY A 145 4.99 32.63 -3.86
N ARG A 146 5.32 32.30 -5.12
CA ARG A 146 4.62 31.26 -5.89
C ARG A 146 4.76 29.88 -5.26
N GLY A 147 5.96 29.51 -4.82
CA GLY A 147 6.21 28.22 -4.17
C GLY A 147 5.39 28.05 -2.88
N VAL A 148 5.38 29.07 -2.02
CA VAL A 148 4.61 29.06 -0.76
C VAL A 148 3.10 29.01 -1.03
N ASP A 149 2.60 29.89 -1.92
CA ASP A 149 1.17 29.97 -2.24
C ASP A 149 0.65 28.66 -2.86
N LEU A 150 1.39 28.08 -3.81
CA LEU A 150 1.04 26.80 -4.41
C LEU A 150 1.06 25.66 -3.39
N LYS A 151 2.08 25.61 -2.51
CA LYS A 151 2.15 24.60 -1.45
C LYS A 151 0.92 24.67 -0.55
N GLN A 152 0.58 25.86 -0.07
CA GLN A 152 -0.57 26.08 0.80
C GLN A 152 -1.88 25.71 0.11
N TYR A 153 -2.02 26.06 -1.17
CA TYR A 153 -3.17 25.69 -1.97
C TYR A 153 -3.32 24.16 -2.08
N LEU A 154 -2.26 23.44 -2.46
CA LEU A 154 -2.27 21.99 -2.65
C LEU A 154 -2.50 21.22 -1.34
N MET A 155 -2.02 21.73 -0.19
CA MET A 155 -2.29 21.13 1.12
C MET A 155 -3.79 21.04 1.45
N GLY A 156 -4.61 21.96 0.92
CA GLY A 156 -6.06 21.96 1.09
C GLY A 156 -6.81 21.01 0.15
N THR A 157 -6.09 20.23 -0.66
CA THR A 157 -6.64 19.35 -1.69
C THR A 157 -6.23 17.90 -1.43
N GLU A 158 -6.68 16.97 -2.28
CA GLU A 158 -6.25 15.57 -2.22
C GLU A 158 -4.73 15.37 -2.40
N MET A 159 -4.02 16.37 -2.96
CA MET A 159 -2.56 16.34 -3.09
C MET A 159 -1.84 16.51 -1.75
N GLY A 160 -2.53 17.00 -0.72
CA GLY A 160 -2.02 17.20 0.64
C GLY A 160 -2.07 15.94 1.51
N GLY A 161 -2.63 14.83 1.03
CA GLY A 161 -2.81 13.61 1.83
C GLY A 161 -1.53 12.87 2.19
N GLY A 162 -0.42 13.16 1.51
CA GLY A 162 0.90 12.55 1.71
C GLY A 162 2.00 13.57 1.98
N ALA A 163 3.26 13.16 1.82
CA ALA A 163 4.40 14.05 1.93
C ALA A 163 4.44 15.02 0.73
N LEU A 164 4.07 16.29 0.96
CA LEU A 164 4.06 17.33 -0.06
C LEU A 164 5.26 18.29 0.09
N ASN A 165 6.09 18.37 -0.95
CA ASN A 165 7.15 19.35 -1.07
C ASN A 165 6.96 20.21 -2.32
N VAL A 166 7.08 21.52 -2.16
CA VAL A 166 7.04 22.48 -3.27
C VAL A 166 8.17 23.48 -3.04
N SER A 167 9.04 23.61 -4.01
CA SER A 167 10.14 24.59 -4.02
C SER A 167 10.20 25.31 -5.37
N TRP A 168 10.99 26.37 -5.43
CA TRP A 168 11.14 27.16 -6.65
C TRP A 168 12.59 27.66 -6.77
N VAL A 169 13.19 27.46 -7.94
CA VAL A 169 14.48 28.05 -8.35
C VAL A 169 14.17 29.32 -9.12
N SER A 170 14.53 30.49 -8.59
CA SER A 170 14.18 31.78 -9.18
C SER A 170 14.75 31.99 -10.57
N GLU A 171 16.02 31.63 -10.76
CA GLU A 171 16.74 31.73 -12.03
C GLU A 171 17.57 30.46 -12.24
N ASP A 172 17.15 29.62 -13.18
CA ASP A 172 17.79 28.34 -13.50
C ASP A 172 19.01 28.54 -14.41
N TRP A 173 20.08 29.07 -13.82
CA TRP A 173 21.33 29.38 -14.51
C TRP A 173 22.02 28.15 -15.10
N ASP A 174 21.89 26.99 -14.45
CA ASP A 174 22.50 25.74 -14.90
C ASP A 174 21.83 25.22 -16.17
N SER A 175 20.50 25.23 -16.22
CA SER A 175 19.78 24.87 -17.44
C SER A 175 19.95 25.92 -18.53
N LEU A 176 20.05 27.21 -18.18
CA LEU A 176 20.34 28.26 -19.16
C LEU A 176 21.71 28.05 -19.80
N LEU A 177 22.74 27.74 -19.01
CA LEU A 177 24.07 27.42 -19.51
C LEU A 177 24.01 26.25 -20.49
N THR A 178 23.32 25.18 -20.10
CA THR A 178 23.12 24.00 -20.94
C THR A 178 22.43 24.36 -22.26
N LEU A 179 21.36 25.15 -22.23
CA LEU A 179 20.64 25.61 -23.43
C LEU A 179 21.54 26.46 -24.33
N ILE A 180 22.32 27.39 -23.76
CA ILE A 180 23.24 28.25 -24.52
C ILE A 180 24.32 27.41 -25.22
N GLU A 181 24.93 26.46 -24.52
CA GLU A 181 25.99 25.60 -25.07
C GLU A 181 25.51 24.76 -26.26
N HIS A 182 24.26 24.26 -26.18
CA HIS A 182 23.64 23.46 -27.25
C HIS A 182 22.95 24.32 -28.32
N SER A 183 22.79 25.63 -28.11
CA SER A 183 22.15 26.54 -29.06
C SER A 183 23.05 26.87 -30.26
N HIS A 184 22.47 27.48 -31.29
CA HIS A 184 23.20 28.07 -32.42
C HIS A 184 23.36 29.60 -32.32
N LEU A 185 23.19 30.17 -31.12
CA LEU A 185 23.28 31.62 -30.93
C LEU A 185 24.71 32.14 -31.21
N VAL A 186 24.79 33.26 -31.92
CA VAL A 186 26.05 34.01 -32.09
C VAL A 186 26.51 34.47 -30.70
N LEU A 187 27.81 34.33 -30.39
CA LEU A 187 28.40 34.62 -29.06
C LEU A 187 28.05 33.62 -27.93
N ARG A 188 27.46 32.45 -28.22
CA ARG A 188 27.15 31.43 -27.20
C ARG A 188 28.31 31.09 -26.26
N TYR A 189 29.55 31.00 -26.79
CA TYR A 189 30.72 30.66 -25.99
C TYR A 189 31.11 31.78 -25.02
N ALA A 190 31.02 33.05 -25.45
CA ALA A 190 31.26 34.19 -24.57
C ALA A 190 30.18 34.31 -23.49
N ALA A 191 28.91 34.05 -23.84
CA ALA A 191 27.83 34.00 -22.87
C ALA A 191 27.99 32.87 -21.84
N ALA A 192 28.38 31.67 -22.28
CA ALA A 192 28.68 30.56 -21.39
C ALA A 192 29.84 30.89 -20.43
N ASP A 193 30.88 31.57 -20.92
CA ASP A 193 32.00 32.02 -20.10
C ASP A 193 31.55 33.02 -19.01
N ILE A 194 30.70 33.98 -19.35
CA ILE A 194 30.10 34.92 -18.39
C ILE A 194 29.31 34.15 -17.30
N ILE A 195 28.48 33.18 -17.68
CA ILE A 195 27.67 32.43 -16.71
C ILE A 195 28.54 31.61 -15.75
N ARG A 196 29.65 31.04 -16.21
CA ARG A 196 30.56 30.23 -15.38
C ARG A 196 31.42 31.06 -14.44
N ASN A 197 31.86 32.24 -14.88
CA ASN A 197 32.92 32.99 -14.20
C ASN A 197 32.44 34.24 -13.46
N VAL A 198 31.21 34.70 -13.68
CA VAL A 198 30.66 35.89 -13.02
C VAL A 198 29.60 35.47 -12.02
N GLU A 199 29.69 35.94 -10.78
CA GLU A 199 28.66 35.68 -9.77
C GLU A 199 27.33 36.38 -10.12
N VAL A 200 26.20 35.76 -9.75
CA VAL A 200 24.86 36.34 -10.00
C VAL A 200 24.74 37.73 -9.35
N THR A 201 25.23 37.87 -8.13
CA THR A 201 25.24 39.12 -7.34
C THR A 201 26.21 40.17 -7.89
N GLU A 202 27.18 39.77 -8.71
CA GLU A 202 28.17 40.65 -9.33
C GLU A 202 27.78 41.10 -10.75
N GLY A 203 26.51 40.90 -11.13
CA GLY A 203 25.96 41.42 -12.37
C GLY A 203 26.18 40.52 -13.58
N ARG A 204 26.19 39.20 -13.39
CA ARG A 204 26.15 38.19 -14.47
C ARG A 204 25.15 38.55 -15.58
N GLU A 205 23.91 38.84 -15.22
CA GLU A 205 22.85 39.22 -16.17
C GLU A 205 23.18 40.54 -16.90
N ARG A 206 23.75 41.53 -16.20
CA ARG A 206 24.15 42.81 -16.79
C ARG A 206 25.24 42.62 -17.85
N GLN A 207 26.20 41.73 -17.62
CA GLN A 207 27.22 41.42 -18.61
C GLN A 207 26.63 40.73 -19.84
N LEU A 208 25.67 39.81 -19.65
CA LEU A 208 24.93 39.21 -20.76
C LEU A 208 24.13 40.25 -21.55
N MET A 209 23.53 41.24 -20.88
CA MET A 209 22.82 42.35 -21.54
C MET A 209 23.73 43.24 -22.40
N MET A 210 25.01 43.38 -22.04
CA MET A 210 25.99 44.17 -22.81
C MET A 210 26.55 43.38 -24.01
N LEU A 211 26.48 42.06 -23.97
CA LEU A 211 27.04 41.19 -24.99
C LEU A 211 26.40 41.43 -26.37
N GLY A 212 27.22 41.71 -27.38
CA GLY A 212 26.77 41.98 -28.74
C GLY A 212 25.79 43.15 -28.85
N ASN A 213 25.99 44.22 -28.07
CA ASN A 213 25.10 45.39 -27.99
C ASN A 213 23.65 44.99 -27.62
N GLY A 214 23.50 43.98 -26.76
CA GLY A 214 22.22 43.46 -26.26
C GLY A 214 21.42 42.63 -27.25
N THR A 215 21.94 42.38 -28.45
CA THR A 215 21.29 41.47 -29.42
C THR A 215 21.23 40.04 -28.88
N PHE A 216 22.33 39.55 -28.31
CA PHE A 216 22.40 38.23 -27.70
C PHE A 216 21.33 38.05 -26.62
N TYR A 217 21.27 38.99 -25.67
CA TYR A 217 20.34 38.91 -24.56
C TYR A 217 18.88 38.87 -25.01
N ARG A 218 18.48 39.71 -25.98
CA ARG A 218 17.12 39.69 -26.52
C ARG A 218 16.79 38.37 -27.22
N THR A 219 17.71 37.82 -27.99
CA THR A 219 17.51 36.53 -28.68
C THR A 219 17.46 35.37 -27.70
N MET A 220 18.35 35.33 -26.70
CA MET A 220 18.36 34.32 -25.64
C MET A 220 17.05 34.35 -24.82
N GLN A 221 16.58 35.55 -24.44
CA GLN A 221 15.28 35.71 -23.76
C GLN A 221 14.11 35.18 -24.58
N LYS A 222 14.12 35.41 -25.89
CA LYS A 222 13.03 35.00 -26.77
C LYS A 222 13.07 33.49 -27.07
N ASP A 223 14.25 32.96 -27.35
CA ASP A 223 14.40 31.66 -27.98
C ASP A 223 14.76 30.55 -26.97
N LEU A 224 15.34 30.89 -25.80
CA LEU A 224 15.78 29.91 -24.79
C LEU A 224 15.00 29.98 -23.47
N CYS A 225 14.70 31.18 -22.96
CA CYS A 225 14.01 31.32 -21.66
C CYS A 225 12.64 30.62 -21.56
N PRO A 226 11.82 30.51 -22.65
CA PRO A 226 10.58 29.73 -22.59
C PRO A 226 10.76 28.28 -22.13
N ALA A 227 11.89 27.65 -22.45
CA ALA A 227 12.20 26.29 -22.02
C ALA A 227 12.59 26.19 -20.53
N LEU A 228 13.04 27.29 -19.92
CA LEU A 228 13.40 27.35 -18.50
C LEU A 228 12.16 27.45 -17.60
N TRP A 229 11.15 28.19 -18.06
CA TRP A 229 9.89 28.37 -17.34
C TRP A 229 9.07 27.08 -17.31
N ARG A 230 9.37 26.23 -16.35
CA ARG A 230 8.76 24.91 -16.19
C ARG A 230 8.58 24.55 -14.72
N MET A 231 7.74 23.56 -14.46
CA MET A 231 7.69 22.87 -13.18
C MET A 231 7.98 21.40 -13.41
N GLU A 232 8.95 20.87 -12.67
CA GLU A 232 9.22 19.46 -12.61
C GLU A 232 8.51 18.87 -11.40
N TRP A 233 7.84 17.74 -11.59
CA TRP A 233 7.13 17.06 -10.50
C TRP A 233 7.51 15.58 -10.46
N LYS A 234 7.47 15.04 -9.25
CA LYS A 234 7.66 13.63 -8.96
C LYS A 234 6.63 13.19 -7.93
N ALA A 235 5.80 12.22 -8.29
CA ALA A 235 4.77 11.65 -7.45
C ALA A 235 5.08 10.19 -7.15
N THR A 236 4.90 9.77 -5.90
CA THR A 236 4.94 8.36 -5.52
C THR A 236 3.55 7.95 -5.07
N LEU A 237 2.97 6.98 -5.75
CA LEU A 237 1.71 6.35 -5.37
C LEU A 237 2.03 5.03 -4.71
N ARG A 238 1.26 4.70 -3.69
CA ARG A 238 1.33 3.41 -3.01
C ARG A 238 0.01 2.70 -3.21
N ARG A 239 0.06 1.49 -3.77
CA ARG A 239 -1.07 0.59 -3.83
C ARG A 239 -0.88 -0.50 -2.81
N ASN A 240 -1.76 -0.56 -1.83
CA ASN A 240 -1.84 -1.74 -0.98
C ASN A 240 -2.59 -2.82 -1.77
N ILE A 241 -1.87 -3.86 -2.20
CA ILE A 241 -2.52 -5.04 -2.77
C ILE A 241 -3.15 -5.79 -1.60
N PHE A 242 -4.43 -5.54 -1.40
CA PHE A 242 -5.24 -6.41 -0.55
C PHE A 242 -5.34 -7.74 -1.29
N ASN A 243 -4.84 -8.83 -0.68
CA ASN A 243 -5.22 -10.14 -1.16
C ASN A 243 -6.73 -10.22 -0.95
N THR A 244 -7.46 -10.15 -2.05
CA THR A 244 -8.91 -9.97 -2.12
C THR A 244 -9.61 -11.00 -1.25
N ALA A 245 -10.18 -10.55 -0.14
CA ALA A 245 -11.61 -10.58 0.16
C ALA A 245 -11.82 -10.33 1.67
N GLY A 246 -12.46 -9.19 2.02
CA GLY A 246 -12.95 -8.94 3.38
C GLY A 246 -12.77 -7.54 3.96
N GLY A 247 -13.88 -6.92 4.37
CA GLY A 247 -14.02 -6.02 5.53
C GLY A 247 -13.05 -4.84 5.72
N VAL A 248 -13.40 -3.68 5.17
CA VAL A 248 -12.95 -2.40 5.72
C VAL A 248 -13.57 -2.19 7.10
N ILE A 249 -12.79 -2.33 8.18
CA ILE A 249 -13.21 -1.86 9.51
C ILE A 249 -13.02 -0.34 9.56
N LYS A 250 -14.12 0.42 9.57
CA LYS A 250 -14.07 1.88 9.79
C LYS A 250 -13.94 2.18 11.28
N ILE A 251 -12.87 2.87 11.66
CA ILE A 251 -12.63 3.40 13.02
C ILE A 251 -12.75 4.93 12.94
N ASP A 252 -13.50 5.53 13.87
CA ASP A 252 -14.08 6.88 13.75
C ASP A 252 -13.11 8.04 14.11
N SER A 253 -11.79 7.79 14.07
CA SER A 253 -10.75 8.77 14.45
C SER A 253 -9.65 8.90 13.40
N GLY A 254 -10.05 9.09 12.14
CA GLY A 254 -9.14 9.22 11.00
C GLY A 254 -8.96 7.88 10.29
N ARG A 255 -9.37 7.81 9.02
CA ARG A 255 -9.51 6.58 8.24
C ARG A 255 -8.24 5.73 8.25
N LYS A 256 -8.19 4.66 9.05
CA LYS A 256 -7.19 3.60 8.93
C LYS A 256 -7.89 2.28 8.59
N VAL A 257 -7.60 1.76 7.41
CA VAL A 257 -8.01 0.40 7.00
C VAL A 257 -7.01 -0.57 7.62
N LEU A 258 -7.47 -1.49 8.47
CA LEU A 258 -6.63 -2.55 9.04
C LEU A 258 -6.77 -3.81 8.20
N SER A 259 -5.66 -4.31 7.66
CA SER A 259 -5.60 -5.56 6.90
C SER A 259 -5.79 -6.78 7.81
N LEU A 260 -6.06 -7.96 7.24
CA LEU A 260 -6.06 -9.23 7.97
C LEU A 260 -4.73 -9.47 8.71
N SER A 261 -3.60 -9.06 8.11
CA SER A 261 -2.30 -9.18 8.74
C SER A 261 -2.17 -8.29 9.98
N ASP A 262 -2.69 -7.05 9.92
CA ASP A 262 -2.68 -6.13 11.06
C ASP A 262 -3.51 -6.69 12.22
N LEU A 263 -4.70 -7.24 11.92
CA LEU A 263 -5.56 -7.85 12.94
C LEU A 263 -4.95 -9.14 13.52
N TYR A 264 -4.33 -9.97 12.69
CA TYR A 264 -3.67 -11.19 13.15
C TYR A 264 -2.43 -10.88 13.99
N GLU A 265 -1.67 -9.82 13.67
CA GLU A 265 -0.56 -9.38 14.51
C GLU A 265 -1.04 -8.96 15.91
N LEU A 266 -2.19 -8.28 15.99
CA LEU A 266 -2.85 -7.97 17.27
C LEU A 266 -3.25 -9.26 18.01
N ALA A 267 -3.78 -10.27 17.31
CA ALA A 267 -4.09 -11.56 17.90
C ALA A 267 -2.83 -12.22 18.51
N CYS A 268 -1.69 -12.16 17.80
CA CYS A 268 -0.40 -12.69 18.26
C CYS A 268 0.20 -11.95 19.48
N ARG A 269 -0.46 -10.93 20.04
CA ARG A 269 -0.11 -10.39 21.37
C ARG A 269 -0.57 -11.28 22.52
N PHE A 270 -1.50 -12.20 22.25
CA PHE A 270 -1.91 -13.25 23.17
C PHE A 270 -1.11 -14.53 22.91
N PRO A 271 -0.93 -15.39 23.93
CA PRO A 271 -0.36 -16.72 23.71
C PRO A 271 -1.17 -17.48 22.65
N ILE A 272 -0.49 -18.02 21.63
CA ILE A 272 -1.13 -18.77 20.55
C ILE A 272 -1.92 -19.94 21.15
N GLY A 273 -3.16 -20.10 20.72
CA GLY A 273 -4.08 -21.13 21.24
C GLY A 273 -4.74 -20.80 22.58
N SER A 274 -4.52 -19.62 23.17
CA SER A 274 -5.32 -19.14 24.29
C SER A 274 -6.74 -18.73 23.87
N ASP A 275 -7.67 -18.64 24.81
CA ASP A 275 -9.04 -18.17 24.55
C ASP A 275 -9.08 -16.77 23.93
N ASP A 276 -8.21 -15.87 24.38
CA ASP A 276 -8.14 -14.50 23.86
C ASP A 276 -7.54 -14.47 22.45
N PHE A 277 -6.51 -15.29 22.16
CA PHE A 277 -5.99 -15.48 20.81
C PHE A 277 -7.08 -16.02 19.87
N CYS A 278 -7.76 -17.10 20.26
CA CYS A 278 -8.82 -17.71 19.48
C CYS A 278 -9.99 -16.74 19.23
N SER A 279 -10.28 -15.86 20.20
CA SER A 279 -11.30 -14.81 20.06
C SER A 279 -10.89 -13.74 19.06
N ALA A 280 -9.61 -13.35 19.05
CA ALA A 280 -9.07 -12.40 18.09
C ALA A 280 -8.99 -12.99 16.66
N VAL A 281 -8.67 -14.28 16.53
CA VAL A 281 -8.70 -14.98 15.24
C VAL A 281 -10.12 -15.13 14.69
N ASP A 282 -11.11 -15.45 15.54
CA ASP A 282 -12.53 -15.44 15.15
C ASP A 282 -12.95 -14.06 14.64
N PHE A 283 -12.51 -12.99 15.30
CA PHE A 283 -12.74 -11.63 14.82
C PHE A 283 -12.08 -11.37 13.46
N CYS A 284 -10.86 -11.85 13.22
CA CYS A 284 -10.22 -11.78 11.92
C CYS A 284 -11.08 -12.45 10.83
N TRP A 285 -11.58 -13.67 11.07
CA TRP A 285 -12.46 -14.37 10.13
C TRP A 285 -13.79 -13.65 9.91
N ARG A 286 -14.43 -13.11 10.95
CA ARG A 286 -15.68 -12.34 10.80
C ARG A 286 -15.49 -11.06 9.99
N CYS A 287 -14.30 -10.46 10.03
CA CYS A 287 -13.96 -9.31 9.20
C CYS A 287 -13.55 -9.74 7.77
N TYR A 288 -12.97 -10.92 7.63
CA TYR A 288 -12.46 -11.46 6.37
C TYR A 288 -13.01 -12.87 6.08
N PRO A 289 -14.34 -13.02 5.90
CA PRO A 289 -14.98 -14.34 5.82
C PRO A 289 -14.60 -15.12 4.56
N ASP A 290 -14.25 -14.41 3.50
CA ASP A 290 -13.89 -14.95 2.19
C ASP A 290 -12.37 -15.19 2.03
N ASN A 291 -11.57 -14.88 3.05
CA ASN A 291 -10.13 -15.10 3.01
C ASN A 291 -9.78 -16.50 3.55
N ASP A 292 -9.22 -17.36 2.68
CA ASP A 292 -8.85 -18.75 3.04
C ASP A 292 -8.04 -18.85 4.33
N VAL A 293 -7.05 -17.97 4.53
CA VAL A 293 -6.18 -18.00 5.71
C VAL A 293 -6.97 -17.65 6.97
N ALA A 294 -7.89 -16.70 6.88
CA ALA A 294 -8.75 -16.35 8.01
C ALA A 294 -9.70 -17.52 8.36
N VAL A 295 -10.27 -18.19 7.36
CA VAL A 295 -11.11 -19.39 7.54
C VAL A 295 -10.32 -20.54 8.18
N LEU A 296 -9.14 -20.87 7.65
CA LEU A 296 -8.28 -21.93 8.16
C LEU A 296 -7.82 -21.67 9.62
N ASN A 297 -7.53 -20.41 9.95
CA ASN A 297 -7.19 -20.01 11.32
C ASN A 297 -8.41 -20.09 12.26
N ALA A 298 -9.60 -19.70 11.80
CA ALA A 298 -10.83 -19.87 12.57
C ALA A 298 -11.11 -21.36 12.85
N ALA A 299 -10.90 -22.24 11.87
CA ALA A 299 -11.00 -23.67 12.09
C ALA A 299 -10.03 -24.18 13.17
N GLY A 300 -8.78 -23.69 13.17
CA GLY A 300 -7.82 -23.97 14.24
C GLY A 300 -8.31 -23.51 15.62
N ALA A 301 -8.93 -22.32 15.70
CA ALA A 301 -9.51 -21.82 16.95
C ALA A 301 -10.67 -22.69 17.44
N GLU A 302 -11.51 -23.21 16.54
CA GLU A 302 -12.59 -24.12 16.88
C GLU A 302 -12.06 -25.49 17.37
N LEU A 303 -10.96 -25.99 16.79
CA LEU A 303 -10.28 -27.18 17.29
C LEU A 303 -9.73 -26.98 18.71
N VAL A 304 -9.14 -25.81 19.01
CA VAL A 304 -8.66 -25.48 20.36
C VAL A 304 -9.82 -25.51 21.36
N ARG A 305 -10.99 -24.99 20.97
CA ARG A 305 -12.20 -24.95 21.81
C ARG A 305 -12.92 -26.29 21.92
N GLY A 306 -12.55 -27.29 21.12
CA GLY A 306 -13.22 -28.58 21.05
C GLY A 306 -14.54 -28.57 20.26
N ASN A 307 -14.80 -27.51 19.47
CA ASN A 307 -15.98 -27.38 18.61
C ASN A 307 -15.78 -28.15 17.30
N LEU A 308 -15.72 -29.49 17.39
CA LEU A 308 -15.27 -30.35 16.28
C LEU A 308 -16.19 -30.26 15.05
N ASP A 309 -17.50 -30.11 15.22
CA ASP A 309 -18.45 -30.01 14.12
C ASP A 309 -18.23 -28.73 13.30
N HIS A 310 -18.00 -27.60 13.97
CA HIS A 310 -17.76 -26.33 13.30
C HIS A 310 -16.37 -26.28 12.65
N ALA A 311 -15.35 -26.82 13.31
CA ALA A 311 -14.02 -26.99 12.72
C ALA A 311 -14.07 -27.84 11.44
N GLU A 312 -14.86 -28.92 11.43
CA GLU A 312 -15.05 -29.76 10.24
C GLU A 312 -15.70 -28.99 9.09
N GLN A 313 -16.77 -28.23 9.37
CA GLN A 313 -17.44 -27.40 8.37
C GLN A 313 -16.49 -26.39 7.72
N LEU A 314 -15.64 -25.72 8.52
CA LEU A 314 -14.67 -24.75 8.01
C LEU A 314 -13.54 -25.40 7.22
N LEU A 315 -13.13 -26.63 7.55
CA LEU A 315 -12.03 -27.33 6.88
C LEU A 315 -12.49 -28.11 5.64
N GLN A 316 -13.75 -28.50 5.56
CA GLN A 316 -14.28 -29.33 4.46
C GLN A 316 -13.97 -28.77 3.05
N PRO A 317 -14.09 -27.45 2.78
CA PRO A 317 -13.73 -26.91 1.46
C PRO A 317 -12.23 -27.01 1.14
N TYR A 318 -11.38 -27.21 2.15
CA TYR A 318 -9.93 -27.17 2.07
C TYR A 318 -9.28 -28.55 2.20
N GLU A 319 -10.03 -29.64 1.98
CA GLU A 319 -9.48 -31.01 2.07
C GLU A 319 -8.32 -31.29 1.11
N SER A 320 -8.19 -30.50 0.04
CA SER A 320 -7.08 -30.58 -0.92
C SER A 320 -5.98 -29.54 -0.68
N ASP A 321 -6.16 -28.60 0.25
CA ASP A 321 -5.21 -27.54 0.55
C ASP A 321 -4.12 -28.03 1.53
N PRO A 322 -2.83 -28.01 1.16
CA PRO A 322 -1.75 -28.43 2.04
C PRO A 322 -1.68 -27.70 3.39
N ARG A 323 -2.17 -26.46 3.43
CA ARG A 323 -2.22 -25.63 4.64
C ARG A 323 -3.21 -26.16 5.68
N ALA A 324 -4.22 -26.94 5.24
CA ALA A 324 -5.27 -27.48 6.11
C ALA A 324 -4.93 -28.87 6.67
N TYR A 325 -3.98 -29.60 6.05
CA TYR A 325 -3.75 -31.02 6.33
C TYR A 325 -3.43 -31.32 7.79
N ASN A 326 -2.60 -30.51 8.46
CA ASN A 326 -2.31 -30.73 9.88
C ASN A 326 -3.59 -30.66 10.73
N ASN A 327 -4.40 -29.62 10.53
CA ASN A 327 -5.61 -29.38 11.31
C ASN A 327 -6.71 -30.42 10.99
N ILE A 328 -6.83 -30.88 9.75
CA ILE A 328 -7.72 -32.00 9.38
C ILE A 328 -7.25 -33.31 10.04
N GLY A 329 -5.94 -33.56 10.06
CA GLY A 329 -5.35 -34.70 10.75
C GLY A 329 -5.66 -34.69 12.24
N VAL A 330 -5.51 -33.53 12.89
CA VAL A 330 -5.85 -33.31 14.30
C VAL A 330 -7.35 -33.50 14.57
N LEU A 331 -8.23 -32.96 13.72
CA LEU A 331 -9.67 -33.17 13.80
C LEU A 331 -10.02 -34.67 13.76
N CYS A 332 -9.39 -35.42 12.85
CA CYS A 332 -9.59 -36.86 12.73
C CYS A 332 -9.11 -37.60 13.99
N LEU A 333 -7.99 -37.20 14.59
CA LEU A 333 -7.53 -37.75 15.88
C LEU A 333 -8.55 -37.51 16.99
N LEU A 334 -9.06 -36.28 17.09
CA LEU A 334 -10.06 -35.89 18.09
C LEU A 334 -11.39 -36.64 17.93
N ARG A 335 -11.77 -36.99 16.69
CA ARG A 335 -12.92 -37.86 16.39
C ARG A 335 -12.64 -39.36 16.51
N GLY A 336 -11.40 -39.77 16.80
CA GLY A 336 -11.01 -41.17 16.91
C GLY A 336 -10.79 -41.89 15.56
N ASN A 337 -10.82 -41.18 14.43
CA ASN A 337 -10.55 -41.73 13.11
C ASN A 337 -9.04 -41.75 12.83
N ARG A 338 -8.37 -42.76 13.40
CA ARG A 338 -6.90 -42.88 13.35
C ARG A 338 -6.36 -43.09 11.93
N ASP A 339 -7.06 -43.86 11.10
CA ASP A 339 -6.62 -44.15 9.74
C ASP A 339 -6.62 -42.87 8.88
N ARG A 340 -7.71 -42.09 8.95
CA ARG A 340 -7.80 -40.81 8.24
C ARG A 340 -6.80 -39.78 8.79
N ALA A 341 -6.60 -39.75 10.11
CA ALA A 341 -5.62 -38.86 10.72
C ALA A 341 -4.19 -39.14 10.24
N ALA A 342 -3.80 -40.42 10.16
CA ALA A 342 -2.47 -40.80 9.68
C ALA A 342 -2.23 -40.33 8.24
N ILE A 343 -3.24 -40.43 7.37
CA ILE A 343 -3.14 -39.96 5.98
C ILE A 343 -2.87 -38.44 5.94
N TYR A 344 -3.72 -37.64 6.58
CA TYR A 344 -3.59 -36.18 6.55
C TYR A 344 -2.33 -35.67 7.26
N LEU A 345 -1.92 -36.28 8.37
CA LEU A 345 -0.67 -35.88 9.04
C LEU A 345 0.57 -36.21 8.19
N ASN A 346 0.60 -37.33 7.47
CA ASN A 346 1.70 -37.61 6.54
C ASN A 346 1.69 -36.66 5.34
N LEU A 347 0.51 -36.32 4.81
CA LEU A 347 0.38 -35.27 3.78
C LEU A 347 0.89 -33.92 4.30
N ALA A 348 0.57 -33.56 5.55
CA ALA A 348 1.07 -32.34 6.19
C ALA A 348 2.60 -32.35 6.34
N VAL A 349 3.20 -33.47 6.74
CA VAL A 349 4.67 -33.63 6.79
C VAL A 349 5.29 -33.47 5.41
N ALA A 350 4.71 -34.09 4.38
CA ALA A 350 5.16 -33.94 2.99
C ALA A 350 5.04 -32.49 2.50
N ALA A 351 4.05 -31.74 2.99
CA ALA A 351 3.87 -30.31 2.75
C ALA A 351 4.76 -29.41 3.64
N GLY A 352 5.57 -29.98 4.53
CA GLY A 352 6.55 -29.27 5.36
C GLY A 352 6.10 -28.92 6.78
N SER A 353 4.96 -29.41 7.26
CA SER A 353 4.48 -29.16 8.63
C SER A 353 5.41 -29.77 9.69
N ALA A 354 6.07 -28.90 10.46
CA ALA A 354 6.87 -29.31 11.61
C ALA A 354 5.98 -29.82 12.76
N THR A 355 4.75 -29.31 12.88
CA THR A 355 3.79 -29.72 13.90
C THR A 355 3.32 -31.15 13.66
N ALA A 356 2.94 -31.49 12.43
CA ALA A 356 2.58 -32.86 12.05
C ALA A 356 3.75 -33.83 12.28
N ARG A 357 4.98 -33.41 11.97
CA ARG A 357 6.18 -34.22 12.24
C ARG A 357 6.33 -34.56 13.72
N LYS A 358 6.15 -33.57 14.60
CA LYS A 358 6.14 -33.77 16.06
C LYS A 358 5.00 -34.68 16.51
N ILE A 359 3.80 -34.53 15.95
CA ILE A 359 2.64 -35.39 16.28
C ILE A 359 2.93 -36.86 15.92
N LEU A 360 3.59 -37.10 14.78
CA LEU A 360 3.96 -38.44 14.32
C LEU A 360 5.23 -38.98 15.00
N GLY A 361 5.96 -38.17 15.77
CA GLY A 361 7.21 -38.55 16.42
C GLY A 361 8.38 -38.75 15.46
N GLN A 362 8.41 -38.00 14.35
CA GLN A 362 9.41 -38.06 13.28
C GLN A 362 10.51 -37.00 13.40
#